data_AF-A0A182IXK4-F1
#
_entry.id   AF-A0A182IXK4-F1
#
_cell.length_a   1.000
_cell.length_b   1.000
_cell.length_c   1.000
_cell.angle_alpha   90.00
_cell.angle_beta   90.00
_cell.angle_gamma   90.00
#
_symmetry.space_group_name_H-M   'P 1'
#
loop_
_entity.id
_entity.type
_entity.pdbx_description
1 polymer ?
#
loop_
_entity_poly.entity_id
_entity_poly.type
_entity_poly.pdbx_seq_one_letter_code
_entity_poly.pdbx_strand_id
1 'polypeptide(L)'
;MNPSRIAGLITVLVLLVASGTVSAGHIFGGQNVVHNVPATSTFIVSDFLQFLQTAVTCLNKLRIPEERFPLYLAGVFPNCPETQCFVRCLSANLNLYCDETGSDIDRHYLQYGLGQDYNCFRQKAEQCLASNTAPCNDPCESAYKQELCFLEEYRKYVDGNLNSLIAAVGVEKAGNSVVYYNCV
;
A
#
# COMPACT_ATOMS: atom_id res chain seq x y z
N MET A 1 58.33 -8.08 -43.99
CA MET A 1 59.78 -7.75 -43.96
C MET A 1 59.91 -6.27 -43.60
N ASN A 2 60.48 -6.00 -42.41
CA ASN A 2 61.07 -4.77 -41.84
C ASN A 2 60.25 -3.46 -41.72
N PRO A 3 60.61 -2.54 -40.77
CA PRO A 3 61.01 -2.78 -39.37
C PRO A 3 60.43 -1.75 -38.37
N SER A 4 60.46 -2.13 -37.09
CA SER A 4 60.75 -1.34 -35.88
C SER A 4 60.60 0.18 -35.87
N ARG A 5 59.79 0.71 -34.94
CA ARG A 5 60.23 1.80 -34.04
C ARG A 5 59.70 1.61 -32.62
N ILE A 6 60.61 1.19 -31.74
CA ILE A 6 60.52 1.26 -30.29
C ILE A 6 61.09 2.62 -29.89
N ALA A 7 60.30 3.40 -29.16
CA ALA A 7 60.73 4.49 -28.28
C ALA A 7 59.66 4.51 -27.18
N GLY A 8 59.95 4.36 -25.89
CA GLY A 8 61.06 4.91 -25.11
C GLY A 8 60.40 5.76 -24.02
N LEU A 9 60.38 5.24 -22.79
CA LEU A 9 59.67 5.72 -21.61
C LEU A 9 59.89 7.21 -21.27
N ILE A 10 58.83 7.89 -20.80
CA ILE A 10 58.90 8.80 -19.64
C ILE A 10 57.67 8.57 -18.74
N THR A 11 57.94 7.99 -17.57
CA THR A 11 57.05 7.89 -16.42
C THR A 11 56.83 9.25 -15.77
N VAL A 12 55.57 9.65 -15.55
CA VAL A 12 55.21 10.66 -14.54
C VAL A 12 54.29 9.99 -13.52
N LEU A 13 54.88 9.75 -12.35
CA LEU A 13 54.26 9.21 -11.15
C LEU A 13 53.48 10.34 -10.48
N VAL A 14 52.14 10.29 -10.48
CA VAL A 14 51.32 11.17 -9.63
C VAL A 14 50.86 10.36 -8.43
N LEU A 15 51.54 10.58 -7.31
CA LEU A 15 51.12 10.14 -5.98
C LEU A 15 49.97 11.03 -5.50
N LEU A 16 48.79 10.46 -5.28
CA LEU A 16 47.75 11.09 -4.46
C LEU A 16 47.32 10.10 -3.37
N VAL A 17 47.95 10.32 -2.21
CA VAL A 17 47.51 10.11 -0.82
C VAL A 17 46.40 9.08 -0.56
N ALA A 18 46.81 8.02 0.16
CA ALA A 18 45.93 7.15 0.91
C ALA A 18 45.30 7.89 2.09
N SER A 19 43.98 7.79 2.21
CA SER A 19 43.26 7.94 3.47
C SER A 19 42.61 6.59 3.80
N GLY A 20 43.06 5.98 4.90
CA GLY A 20 42.62 4.65 5.33
C GLY A 20 41.20 4.61 5.88
N THR A 21 40.54 3.50 5.56
CA THR A 21 39.61 2.68 6.37
C THR A 21 38.61 3.35 7.31
N VAL A 22 37.31 3.17 7.02
CA VAL A 22 36.36 2.55 7.96
C VAL A 22 35.42 1.64 7.16
N SER A 23 35.58 0.32 7.35
CA SER A 23 34.53 -0.64 7.10
C SER A 23 33.51 -0.52 8.24
N ALA A 24 32.30 -0.06 7.93
CA ALA A 24 31.13 -0.23 8.79
C ALA A 24 30.07 -0.93 7.95
N GLY A 25 29.90 -2.23 8.18
CA GLY A 25 28.76 -2.96 7.67
C GLY A 25 27.49 -2.41 8.33
N HIS A 26 26.53 -2.00 7.50
CA HIS A 26 25.14 -1.91 7.90
C HIS A 26 24.31 -2.75 6.93
N ILE A 27 23.98 -3.94 7.43
CA ILE A 27 22.95 -4.85 6.95
C ILE A 27 21.61 -4.12 7.13
N PHE A 28 21.21 -3.23 6.23
CA PHE A 28 19.82 -2.80 6.01
C PHE A 28 19.76 -2.04 4.67
N GLY A 29 19.72 -2.78 3.57
CA GLY A 29 19.42 -2.24 2.25
C GLY A 29 17.92 -1.99 2.11
N GLY A 30 17.42 -0.89 2.68
CA GLY A 30 16.18 -0.29 2.23
C GLY A 30 16.51 0.73 1.14
N GLN A 31 16.10 0.48 -0.10
CA GLN A 31 16.19 1.50 -1.14
C GLN A 31 15.36 2.71 -0.67
N ASN A 32 16.01 3.87 -0.48
CA ASN A 32 15.31 5.14 -0.33
C ASN A 32 14.66 5.47 -1.68
N VAL A 33 13.47 4.94 -1.92
CA VAL A 33 12.62 5.44 -3.00
C VAL A 33 12.10 6.78 -2.52
N VAL A 34 12.68 7.87 -3.05
CA VAL A 34 12.15 9.22 -2.86
C VAL A 34 10.84 9.28 -3.63
N HIS A 35 9.74 8.99 -2.95
CA HIS A 35 8.41 9.24 -3.48
C HIS A 35 8.20 10.75 -3.47
N ASN A 36 8.07 11.36 -4.64
CA ASN A 36 7.64 12.76 -4.78
C ASN A 36 6.15 12.87 -4.45
N VAL A 37 5.79 12.64 -3.18
CA VAL A 37 4.48 13.02 -2.63
C VAL A 37 4.55 14.51 -2.31
N PRO A 38 3.54 15.33 -2.67
CA PRO A 38 3.49 16.73 -2.27
C PRO A 38 3.68 16.86 -0.75
N ALA A 39 4.67 17.67 -0.35
CA ALA A 39 5.19 17.78 1.03
C ALA A 39 4.25 18.47 2.04
N THR A 40 2.94 18.44 1.83
CA THR A 40 1.95 19.16 2.67
C THR A 40 0.91 18.26 3.36
N SER A 41 1.05 16.94 3.28
CA SER A 41 0.12 16.04 3.96
C SER A 41 0.50 15.84 5.42
N THR A 42 -0.34 16.31 6.37
CA THR A 42 -0.25 15.97 7.80
C THR A 42 -0.86 14.59 8.12
N PHE A 43 -1.11 13.79 7.09
CA PHE A 43 -1.69 12.46 7.21
C PHE A 43 -0.70 11.51 7.87
N ILE A 44 -1.15 10.84 8.93
CA ILE A 44 -0.40 9.77 9.60
C ILE A 44 -0.91 8.44 9.07
N VAL A 45 -0.04 7.71 8.40
CA VAL A 45 -0.32 6.35 7.92
C VAL A 45 -0.60 5.45 9.12
N SER A 46 -1.69 4.70 9.07
CA SER A 46 -1.99 3.69 10.08
C SER A 46 -1.06 2.50 9.90
N ASP A 47 -0.43 2.05 10.98
CA ASP A 47 0.29 0.77 10.95
C ASP A 47 -0.70 -0.40 10.79
N PHE A 48 -0.19 -1.61 10.56
CA PHE A 48 -1.06 -2.75 10.29
C PHE A 48 -1.91 -3.18 11.49
N LEU A 49 -1.41 -3.00 12.72
CA LEU A 49 -2.20 -3.30 13.92
C LEU A 49 -3.35 -2.31 14.08
N GLN A 50 -3.08 -1.02 13.88
CA GLN A 50 -4.09 0.04 13.87
C GLN A 50 -5.12 -0.19 12.77
N PHE A 51 -4.69 -0.60 11.58
CA PHE A 51 -5.58 -0.97 10.49
C PHE A 51 -6.54 -2.11 10.89
N LEU A 52 -6.03 -3.21 11.47
CA LEU A 52 -6.84 -4.33 11.92
C LEU A 52 -7.81 -3.91 13.04
N GLN A 53 -7.34 -3.10 13.99
CA GLN A 53 -8.17 -2.56 15.07
C GLN A 53 -9.33 -1.73 14.50
N THR A 54 -9.05 -0.84 13.54
CA THR A 54 -10.08 -0.03 12.87
C THR A 54 -11.11 -0.90 12.15
N ALA A 55 -10.67 -1.96 11.46
CA ALA A 55 -11.57 -2.89 10.80
C ALA A 55 -12.49 -3.63 11.81
N VAL A 56 -11.94 -4.13 12.91
CA VAL A 56 -12.73 -4.77 13.98
C VAL A 56 -13.67 -3.76 14.65
N THR A 57 -13.26 -2.52 14.87
CA THR A 57 -14.14 -1.45 15.36
C THR A 57 -15.32 -1.22 14.42
N CYS A 58 -15.11 -1.24 13.11
CA CYS A 58 -16.16 -1.09 12.13
C CYS A 58 -17.13 -2.29 12.09
N LEU A 59 -16.63 -3.53 12.18
CA LEU A 59 -17.49 -4.72 12.32
C LEU A 59 -18.41 -4.60 13.54
N ASN A 60 -17.83 -4.25 14.69
CA ASN A 60 -18.57 -4.08 15.94
C ASN A 60 -19.60 -2.95 15.86
N LYS A 61 -19.22 -1.78 15.34
CA LYS A 61 -20.10 -0.62 15.20
C LYS A 61 -21.31 -0.92 14.31
N LEU A 62 -21.10 -1.67 13.23
CA LEU A 62 -22.14 -2.03 12.26
C LEU A 62 -22.86 -3.34 12.61
N ARG A 63 -22.45 -4.03 13.69
CA ARG A 63 -22.96 -5.36 14.08
C ARG A 63 -22.84 -6.40 12.96
N ILE A 64 -21.76 -6.31 12.20
CA ILE A 64 -21.43 -7.30 11.17
C ILE A 64 -20.75 -8.48 11.88
N PRO A 65 -21.19 -9.73 11.64
CA PRO A 65 -20.59 -10.91 12.27
C PRO A 65 -19.08 -11.00 11.98
N GLU A 66 -18.28 -11.31 13.00
CA GLU A 66 -16.81 -11.36 12.90
C GLU A 66 -16.31 -12.41 11.90
N GLU A 67 -17.13 -13.41 11.56
CA GLU A 67 -16.84 -14.42 10.54
C GLU A 67 -16.70 -13.83 9.13
N ARG A 68 -17.15 -12.58 8.92
CA ARG A 68 -16.91 -11.80 7.69
C ARG A 68 -15.52 -11.19 7.64
N PHE A 69 -14.82 -11.10 8.77
CA PHE A 69 -13.52 -10.42 8.82
C PHE A 69 -12.47 -11.05 7.90
N PRO A 70 -12.28 -12.40 7.87
CA PRO A 70 -11.32 -13.01 6.95
C PRO A 70 -11.63 -12.72 5.48
N LEU A 71 -12.90 -12.62 5.12
CA LEU A 71 -13.34 -12.30 3.76
C LEU A 71 -12.93 -10.88 3.36
N TYR A 72 -13.17 -9.91 4.26
CA TYR A 72 -12.80 -8.52 4.03
C TYR A 72 -11.28 -8.34 3.98
N LEU A 73 -10.53 -9.04 4.83
CA LEU A 73 -9.05 -9.06 4.76
C LEU A 73 -8.56 -9.65 3.42
N ALA A 74 -9.23 -10.66 2.87
CA ALA A 74 -8.93 -11.19 1.54
C ALA A 74 -9.32 -10.21 0.40
N GLY A 75 -9.82 -9.01 0.72
CA GLY A 75 -10.26 -8.01 -0.23
C GLY A 75 -11.47 -8.47 -1.05
N VAL A 76 -12.36 -9.26 -0.45
CA VAL A 76 -13.62 -9.64 -1.09
C VAL A 76 -14.74 -8.87 -0.40
N PHE A 77 -15.34 -7.94 -1.13
CA PHE A 77 -16.40 -7.07 -0.63
C PHE A 77 -17.68 -7.27 -1.44
N PRO A 78 -18.58 -8.19 -1.03
CA PRO A 78 -19.88 -8.36 -1.69
C PRO A 78 -20.65 -7.04 -1.80
N ASN A 79 -21.39 -6.84 -2.89
CA ASN A 79 -22.16 -5.61 -3.10
C ASN A 79 -23.48 -5.66 -2.32
N CYS A 80 -23.42 -5.49 -1.01
CA CYS A 80 -24.59 -5.42 -0.12
C CYS A 80 -24.49 -4.25 0.86
N PRO A 81 -25.62 -3.75 1.40
CA PRO A 81 -25.64 -2.57 2.27
C PRO A 81 -24.66 -2.64 3.44
N GLU A 82 -24.56 -3.80 4.11
CA GLU A 82 -23.66 -3.99 5.25
C GLU A 82 -22.19 -3.87 4.85
N THR A 83 -21.82 -4.48 3.71
CA THR A 83 -20.45 -4.42 3.19
C THR A 83 -20.12 -3.02 2.69
N GLN A 84 -21.06 -2.35 2.01
CA GLN A 84 -20.89 -0.97 1.58
C GLN A 84 -20.61 -0.05 2.77
N CYS A 85 -21.39 -0.18 3.85
CA CYS A 85 -21.18 0.60 5.06
C CYS A 85 -19.90 0.20 5.81
N PHE A 86 -19.48 -1.07 5.74
CA PHE A 86 -18.18 -1.49 6.26
C PHE A 86 -17.03 -0.79 5.53
N VAL A 87 -17.06 -0.78 4.20
CA VAL A 87 -16.04 -0.11 3.37
C VAL A 87 -15.97 1.37 3.72
N ARG A 88 -17.13 2.06 3.78
CA ARG A 88 -17.19 3.46 4.24
C ARG A 88 -16.60 3.67 5.63
N CYS A 89 -16.97 2.81 6.58
CA CYS A 89 -16.50 2.94 7.95
C CYS A 89 -14.98 2.78 8.02
N LEU A 90 -14.43 1.75 7.38
CA LEU A 90 -13.01 1.47 7.39
C LEU A 90 -12.23 2.63 6.76
N SER A 91 -12.60 3.06 5.55
CA SER A 91 -11.90 4.13 4.83
C SER A 91 -11.99 5.48 5.54
N ALA A 92 -13.15 5.82 6.10
CA ALA A 92 -13.32 7.05 6.87
C ALA A 92 -12.48 7.07 8.16
N ASN A 93 -12.44 5.96 8.91
CA ASN A 93 -11.65 5.90 10.16
C ASN A 93 -10.14 5.79 9.90
N LEU A 94 -9.73 5.34 8.72
CA LEU A 94 -8.35 5.44 8.24
C LEU A 94 -8.03 6.82 7.63
N ASN A 95 -9.00 7.74 7.60
CA ASN A 95 -8.91 9.06 6.97
C ASN A 95 -8.56 9.02 5.47
N LEU A 96 -8.93 7.95 4.78
CA LEU A 96 -8.75 7.76 3.33
C LEU A 96 -9.95 8.27 2.52
N TYR A 97 -11.10 8.42 3.18
CA TYR A 97 -12.37 8.84 2.58
C TYR A 97 -13.08 9.85 3.49
N CYS A 98 -13.78 10.80 2.89
CA CYS A 98 -14.65 11.76 3.57
C CYS A 98 -15.98 11.82 2.82
N ASP A 99 -17.12 11.89 3.51
CA ASP A 99 -18.42 11.93 2.82
C ASP A 99 -18.59 13.21 1.98
N GLU A 100 -17.95 14.30 2.40
CA GLU A 100 -18.02 15.60 1.74
C GLU A 100 -17.09 15.71 0.52
N THR A 101 -15.92 15.08 0.57
CA THR A 101 -14.86 15.25 -0.46
C THR A 101 -14.54 13.98 -1.24
N GLY A 102 -15.09 12.82 -0.87
CA GLY A 102 -14.82 11.53 -1.48
C GLY A 102 -13.48 10.91 -1.06
N SER A 103 -13.00 9.96 -1.86
CA SER A 103 -11.72 9.28 -1.66
C SER A 103 -10.52 10.21 -1.90
N ASP A 104 -9.54 10.17 -1.00
CA ASP A 104 -8.30 10.93 -1.10
C ASP A 104 -7.18 10.06 -1.72
N ILE A 105 -6.83 10.33 -2.97
CA ILE A 105 -5.83 9.57 -3.73
C ILE A 105 -4.46 9.59 -3.06
N ASP A 106 -4.05 10.74 -2.51
CA ASP A 106 -2.72 10.91 -1.94
C ASP A 106 -2.58 10.12 -0.64
N ARG A 107 -3.63 10.09 0.17
CA ARG A 107 -3.66 9.28 1.40
C ARG A 107 -3.72 7.79 1.11
N HIS A 108 -4.46 7.38 0.07
CA HIS A 108 -4.44 6.00 -0.40
C HIS A 108 -3.06 5.58 -0.87
N TYR A 109 -2.34 6.44 -1.60
CA TYR A 109 -0.97 6.17 -2.01
C TYR A 109 -0.04 6.02 -0.80
N LEU A 110 -0.16 6.91 0.19
CA LEU A 110 0.65 6.84 1.41
C LEU A 110 0.35 5.56 2.23
N GLN A 111 -0.90 5.12 2.28
CA GLN A 111 -1.32 3.95 3.06
C GLN A 111 -1.08 2.61 2.33
N TYR A 112 -1.39 2.53 1.04
CA TYR A 112 -1.42 1.28 0.25
C TYR A 112 -0.44 1.24 -0.92
N GLY A 113 0.24 2.35 -1.23
CA GLY A 113 1.07 2.47 -2.44
C GLY A 113 2.30 1.58 -2.47
N LEU A 114 2.79 1.08 -1.32
CA LEU A 114 3.83 0.04 -1.20
C LEU A 114 5.05 0.23 -2.14
N GLY A 115 5.49 1.46 -2.35
CA GLY A 115 6.66 1.74 -3.20
C GLY A 115 6.37 1.87 -4.71
N GLN A 116 5.10 1.82 -5.14
CA GLN A 116 4.70 2.01 -6.54
C GLN A 116 5.07 3.41 -7.07
N ASP A 117 5.15 3.54 -8.39
CA ASP A 117 5.28 4.88 -8.99
C ASP A 117 4.01 5.71 -8.73
N TYR A 118 4.22 6.90 -8.16
CA TYR A 118 3.13 7.78 -7.75
C TYR A 118 2.27 8.27 -8.92
N ASN A 119 2.87 8.59 -10.06
CA ASN A 119 2.11 9.10 -11.21
C ASN A 119 1.25 7.98 -11.82
N CYS A 120 1.79 6.76 -11.92
CA CYS A 120 1.03 5.59 -12.35
C CYS A 120 -0.12 5.28 -11.38
N PHE A 121 0.12 5.33 -10.07
CA PHE A 121 -0.93 5.13 -9.05
C PHE A 121 -2.04 6.17 -9.19
N ARG A 122 -1.66 7.46 -9.21
CA ARG A 122 -2.60 8.58 -9.30
C ARG A 122 -3.42 8.52 -10.59
N GLN A 123 -2.80 8.28 -11.74
CA GLN A 123 -3.50 8.19 -13.02
C GLN A 123 -4.56 7.07 -13.01
N LYS A 124 -4.21 5.90 -12.49
CA LYS A 124 -5.15 4.77 -12.37
C LYS A 124 -6.32 5.12 -11.44
N ALA A 125 -6.03 5.73 -10.29
CA ALA A 125 -7.04 6.14 -9.32
C ALA A 125 -7.99 7.20 -9.90
N GLU A 126 -7.45 8.26 -10.52
CA GLU A 126 -8.23 9.33 -11.16
C GLU A 126 -9.17 8.79 -12.24
N GLN A 127 -8.67 7.87 -13.08
CA GLN A 127 -9.48 7.24 -14.13
C GLN A 127 -10.65 6.43 -13.55
N CYS A 128 -10.41 5.67 -12.48
CA CYS A 128 -11.46 4.90 -11.84
C CYS A 128 -12.47 5.78 -11.11
N LEU A 129 -12.01 6.78 -10.36
CA LEU A 129 -12.87 7.69 -9.60
C LEU A 129 -13.76 8.52 -10.54
N ALA A 130 -13.25 8.97 -11.68
CA ALA A 130 -14.07 9.67 -12.68
C ALA A 130 -15.32 8.88 -13.13
N SER A 131 -15.29 7.55 -13.05
CA SER A 131 -16.42 6.67 -13.40
C SER A 131 -17.31 6.31 -12.20
N ASN A 132 -16.86 6.57 -10.97
CA ASN A 132 -17.49 6.10 -9.74
C ASN A 132 -17.93 7.24 -8.79
N THR A 133 -17.51 8.48 -9.05
CA THR A 133 -17.95 9.70 -8.36
C THR A 133 -19.20 10.27 -9.06
N ALA A 134 -20.29 9.51 -9.08
CA ALA A 134 -21.61 10.02 -9.47
C ALA A 134 -22.39 10.43 -8.22
N PRO A 135 -23.31 11.41 -8.29
CA PRO A 135 -24.15 11.77 -7.14
C PRO A 135 -24.98 10.57 -6.70
N CYS A 136 -24.58 9.96 -5.58
CA CYS A 136 -25.30 8.88 -4.92
C CYS A 136 -26.02 9.46 -3.70
N ASN A 137 -27.28 9.06 -3.48
CA ASN A 137 -28.04 9.49 -2.30
C ASN A 137 -27.63 8.72 -1.03
N ASP A 138 -27.06 7.53 -1.20
CA ASP A 138 -26.59 6.69 -0.10
C ASP A 138 -25.08 6.88 0.15
N PRO A 139 -24.67 7.33 1.34
CA PRO A 139 -23.25 7.54 1.66
C PRO A 139 -22.42 6.25 1.61
N CYS A 140 -23.00 5.12 2.00
CA CYS A 140 -22.28 3.84 2.02
C CYS A 140 -22.01 3.34 0.59
N GLU A 141 -22.99 3.42 -0.30
CA GLU A 141 -22.85 3.09 -1.71
C GLU A 141 -21.84 4.02 -2.40
N SER A 142 -21.88 5.32 -2.09
CA SER A 142 -20.92 6.31 -2.60
C SER A 142 -19.48 5.93 -2.25
N ALA A 143 -19.22 5.66 -0.97
CA ALA A 143 -17.91 5.24 -0.51
C ALA A 143 -17.51 3.91 -1.13
N TYR A 144 -18.41 2.92 -1.16
CA TYR A 144 -18.14 1.62 -1.74
C TYR A 144 -17.66 1.71 -3.19
N LYS A 145 -18.33 2.49 -4.05
CA LYS A 145 -17.93 2.64 -5.45
C LYS A 145 -16.56 3.28 -5.60
N GLN A 146 -16.27 4.31 -4.82
CA GLN A 146 -15.01 5.03 -4.91
C GLN A 146 -13.84 4.23 -4.32
N GLU A 147 -14.02 3.62 -3.15
CA GLU A 147 -12.97 2.87 -2.45
C GLU A 147 -12.57 1.59 -3.17
N LEU A 148 -13.48 0.97 -3.94
CA LEU A 148 -13.13 -0.18 -4.78
C LEU A 148 -12.14 0.17 -5.90
N CYS A 149 -11.91 1.45 -6.21
CA CYS A 149 -10.84 1.87 -7.11
C CYS A 149 -9.44 1.53 -6.59
N PHE A 150 -9.28 1.33 -5.28
CA PHE A 150 -8.02 1.02 -4.63
C PHE A 150 -7.93 -0.45 -4.15
N LEU A 151 -8.85 -1.31 -4.62
CA LEU A 151 -8.97 -2.68 -4.12
C LEU A 151 -7.74 -3.55 -4.38
N GLU A 152 -7.05 -3.33 -5.49
CA GLU A 152 -5.84 -4.10 -5.81
C GLU A 152 -4.70 -3.75 -4.84
N GLU A 153 -4.54 -2.46 -4.54
CA GLU A 153 -3.54 -1.92 -3.63
C GLU A 153 -3.87 -2.31 -2.19
N TYR A 154 -5.14 -2.26 -1.80
CA TYR A 154 -5.64 -2.81 -0.53
C TYR A 154 -5.23 -4.27 -0.36
N ARG A 155 -5.49 -5.13 -1.35
CA ARG A 155 -5.15 -6.56 -1.28
C ARG A 155 -3.65 -6.78 -1.09
N LYS A 156 -2.82 -6.08 -1.87
CA LYS A 156 -1.36 -6.13 -1.73
C LYS A 156 -0.90 -5.69 -0.35
N TYR A 157 -1.50 -4.62 0.19
CA TYR A 157 -1.21 -4.13 1.53
C TYR A 157 -1.54 -5.18 2.60
N VAL A 158 -2.75 -5.74 2.58
CA VAL A 158 -3.15 -6.75 3.56
C VAL A 158 -2.33 -8.02 3.43
N ASP A 159 -2.13 -8.54 2.22
CA ASP A 159 -1.33 -9.75 1.99
C ASP A 159 0.12 -9.59 2.44
N GLY A 160 0.76 -8.47 2.10
CA GLY A 160 2.15 -8.20 2.48
C GLY A 160 2.34 -8.15 4.00
N ASN A 161 1.41 -7.49 4.71
CA ASN A 161 1.47 -7.39 6.16
C ASN A 161 1.08 -8.68 6.86
N LEU A 162 0.05 -9.41 6.40
CA LEU A 162 -0.35 -10.71 6.97
C LEU A 162 0.76 -11.76 6.81
N ASN A 163 1.39 -11.85 5.63
CA ASN A 163 2.49 -12.79 5.43
C ASN A 163 3.67 -12.48 6.39
N SER A 164 3.92 -11.20 6.67
CA SER A 164 4.94 -10.77 7.63
C SER A 164 4.57 -11.17 9.06
N LEU A 165 3.30 -11.04 9.46
CA LEU A 165 2.83 -11.52 10.77
C LEU A 165 2.93 -13.04 10.88
N ILE A 166 2.44 -13.79 9.88
CA ILE A 166 2.49 -15.25 9.86
C ILE A 166 3.94 -15.74 10.03
N ALA A 167 4.88 -15.13 9.31
CA ALA A 167 6.31 -15.44 9.44
C ALA A 167 6.84 -15.14 10.85
N ALA A 168 6.37 -14.06 11.49
CA ALA A 168 6.78 -13.68 12.85
C ALA A 168 6.22 -14.62 13.94
N VAL A 169 5.01 -15.15 13.75
CA VAL A 169 4.34 -16.01 14.76
C VAL A 169 4.45 -17.51 14.49
N GLY A 170 5.01 -17.92 13.34
CA GLY A 170 5.23 -19.34 13.01
C GLY A 170 3.94 -20.15 12.82
N VAL A 171 2.85 -19.50 12.40
CA VAL A 171 1.54 -20.15 12.18
C VAL A 171 1.51 -20.80 10.79
N GLU A 172 1.14 -22.08 10.72
CA GLU A 172 0.88 -22.74 9.44
C GLU A 172 -0.41 -22.21 8.80
N LYS A 173 -0.40 -21.94 7.48
CA LYS A 173 -1.61 -21.52 6.76
C LYS A 173 -2.65 -22.65 6.83
N ALA A 174 -3.80 -22.36 7.42
CA ALA A 174 -4.94 -23.28 7.37
C ALA A 174 -5.38 -23.51 5.91
N GLY A 175 -5.76 -24.74 5.58
CA GLY A 175 -6.18 -25.14 4.24
C GLY A 175 -7.33 -24.30 3.69
N ASN A 176 -7.36 -24.17 2.36
CA ASN A 176 -8.25 -23.28 1.63
C ASN A 176 -9.73 -23.71 1.76
N SER A 177 -10.44 -23.14 2.72
CA SER A 177 -11.90 -23.27 2.83
C SER A 177 -12.58 -22.22 1.97
N VAL A 178 -13.23 -22.65 0.88
CA VAL A 178 -14.11 -21.78 0.09
C VAL A 178 -15.37 -21.53 0.90
N VAL A 179 -15.45 -20.39 1.57
CA VAL A 179 -16.67 -19.97 2.23
C VAL A 179 -17.49 -19.18 1.21
N TYR A 180 -18.70 -19.65 0.92
CA TYR A 180 -19.68 -18.94 0.11
C TYR A 180 -20.40 -17.93 0.99
N TYR A 181 -20.41 -16.67 0.55
CA TYR A 181 -20.95 -15.57 1.32
C TYR A 181 -22.10 -14.93 0.55
N ASN A 182 -23.33 -15.17 1.02
CA ASN A 182 -24.49 -14.42 0.57
C ASN A 182 -24.63 -13.13 1.38
N CYS A 183 -25.21 -12.11 0.75
CA CYS A 183 -25.80 -10.96 1.42
C CYS A 183 -26.89 -11.49 2.37
N VAL A 184 -27.01 -10.90 3.57
CA VAL A 184 -28.02 -11.32 4.55
C VAL A 184 -29.38 -10.74 4.18
#